data_AF-A0A3D2ENW4-F1
#
_entry.id   AF-A0A3D2ENW4-F1
#
_cell.length_a   1.000
_cell.length_b   1.000
_cell.length_c   1.000
_cell.angle_alpha   90.00
_cell.angle_beta   90.00
_cell.angle_gamma   90.00
#
_symmetry.space_group_name_H-M   'P 1'
#
loop_
_entity.id
_entity.type
_entity.pdbx_description
1 polymer ?
#
loop_
_entity_poly.entity_id
_entity_poly.type
_entity_poly.pdbx_seq_one_letter_code
_entity_poly.pdbx_strand_id
1 'polypeptide(L)'
;ADWHPDSVLVVDASEAPGFTLQALEQGLKATFMPEDDPAYADLNSAAVRLGASVLTRRPVMQAHWTPALPRSRRRGLAYAAPHPN
;
A
#
# COMPACT_ATOMS: atom_id res chain seq x y z
N ALA A 1 2.51 11.02 -16.94
CA ALA A 1 2.68 9.62 -17.33
C ALA A 1 1.33 8.98 -17.16
N ASP A 2 0.65 8.74 -18.28
CA ASP A 2 -0.70 8.19 -18.25
C ASP A 2 -0.56 6.68 -18.18
N TRP A 3 -1.15 6.08 -17.15
CA TRP A 3 -1.10 4.64 -16.95
C TRP A 3 -2.01 3.98 -17.98
N HIS A 4 -1.56 2.87 -18.57
CA HIS A 4 -2.39 2.09 -19.48
C HIS A 4 -3.65 1.61 -18.72
N PRO A 5 -4.85 1.58 -19.32
CA PRO A 5 -6.06 1.10 -18.64
C PRO A 5 -5.93 -0.32 -18.06
N ASP A 6 -5.07 -1.16 -18.66
CA ASP A 6 -4.79 -2.52 -18.17
C ASP A 6 -3.69 -2.59 -17.11
N SER A 7 -3.24 -1.44 -16.58
CA SER A 7 -2.22 -1.40 -15.53
C SER A 7 -2.79 -1.96 -14.22
N VAL A 8 -2.08 -2.89 -13.60
CA VAL A 8 -2.46 -3.48 -12.32
C VAL A 8 -1.56 -2.93 -11.22
N LEU A 9 -2.18 -2.41 -10.15
CA LEU A 9 -1.47 -2.09 -8.91
C LEU A 9 -1.17 -3.39 -8.17
N VAL A 10 0.12 -3.63 -7.91
CA VAL A 10 0.59 -4.72 -7.05
C VAL A 10 1.17 -4.10 -5.79
N VAL A 11 0.60 -4.45 -4.64
CA VAL A 11 1.12 -4.04 -3.32
C VAL A 11 2.08 -5.11 -2.81
N ASP A 12 3.19 -4.71 -2.23
CA ASP A 12 4.06 -5.65 -1.53
C ASP A 12 3.52 -5.91 -0.12
N ALA A 13 3.16 -7.16 0.17
CA ALA A 13 2.58 -7.56 1.44
C ALA A 13 3.59 -8.13 2.43
N SER A 14 4.86 -8.33 2.04
CA SER A 14 5.86 -9.03 2.86
C SER A 14 6.09 -8.39 4.24
N GLU A 15 5.94 -7.06 4.34
CA GLU A 15 6.13 -6.33 5.59
C GLU A 15 4.82 -6.16 6.39
N ALA A 16 3.66 -6.37 5.76
CA ALA A 16 2.36 -5.99 6.32
C ALA A 16 1.17 -6.83 5.81
N PRO A 17 1.17 -8.16 5.98
CA PRO A 17 0.14 -9.06 5.44
C PRO A 17 -1.28 -8.72 5.90
N GLY A 18 -1.45 -8.32 7.17
CA GLY A 18 -2.75 -7.97 7.73
C GLY A 18 -3.40 -6.75 7.06
N PHE A 19 -2.60 -5.76 6.65
CA PHE A 19 -3.10 -4.60 5.91
C PHE A 19 -3.48 -4.96 4.47
N THR A 20 -2.75 -5.90 3.86
CA THR A 20 -3.06 -6.38 2.51
C THR A 20 -4.42 -7.06 2.44
N LEU A 21 -4.80 -7.83 3.46
CA LEU A 21 -6.14 -8.43 3.52
C LEU A 21 -7.24 -7.36 3.43
N GLN A 22 -7.13 -6.29 4.22
CA GLN A 22 -8.07 -5.17 4.18
C GLN A 22 -8.08 -4.51 2.79
N ALA A 23 -6.93 -4.37 2.14
CA ALA A 23 -6.85 -3.81 0.79
C ALA A 23 -7.52 -4.70 -0.27
N LEU A 24 -7.38 -6.03 -0.16
CA LEU A 24 -8.08 -7.00 -1.02
C LEU A 24 -9.61 -6.88 -0.86
N GLU A 25 -10.09 -6.76 0.37
CA GLU A 25 -11.52 -6.55 0.67
C GLU A 25 -12.05 -5.23 0.11
N GLN A 26 -11.18 -4.22 -0.06
CA GLN A 26 -11.50 -2.93 -0.69
C GLN A 26 -11.33 -2.95 -2.22
N GLY A 27 -11.01 -4.10 -2.81
CA GLY A 27 -10.98 -4.29 -4.26
C GLY A 27 -9.59 -4.27 -4.90
N LEU A 28 -8.50 -4.31 -4.12
CA LEU A 28 -7.17 -4.56 -4.66
C LEU A 28 -7.17 -5.88 -5.45
N LYS A 29 -6.63 -5.85 -6.68
CA LYS A 29 -6.68 -6.98 -7.61
C LYS A 29 -5.44 -7.86 -7.58
N ALA A 30 -4.31 -7.34 -7.13
CA ALA A 30 -3.08 -8.10 -7.04
C ALA A 30 -2.21 -7.65 -5.88
N THR A 31 -1.50 -8.59 -5.28
CA THR A 31 -0.49 -8.36 -4.24
C THR A 31 0.71 -9.25 -4.49
N PHE A 32 1.87 -8.88 -3.98
CA PHE A 32 3.06 -9.72 -3.94
C PHE A 32 3.26 -10.26 -2.51
N MET A 33 3.55 -11.55 -2.40
CA MET A 33 3.97 -12.21 -1.16
C MET A 33 4.89 -13.38 -1.51
N PRO A 34 6.10 -13.47 -0.91
CA PRO A 34 6.96 -14.65 -1.06
C PRO A 34 6.23 -15.93 -0.63
N GLU A 35 6.44 -17.03 -1.36
CA GLU A 35 5.76 -18.31 -1.07
C GLU A 35 6.24 -18.96 0.24
N ASP A 36 7.42 -18.57 0.71
CA ASP A 36 8.02 -18.99 1.97
C ASP A 36 7.54 -18.17 3.19
N ASP A 37 6.75 -17.12 2.98
CA ASP A 37 6.15 -16.35 4.07
C ASP A 37 5.04 -17.15 4.79
N PRO A 38 5.03 -17.21 6.13
CA PRO A 38 4.01 -17.96 6.87
C PRO A 38 2.58 -17.47 6.63
N ALA A 39 2.38 -16.19 6.24
CA ALA A 39 1.08 -15.63 5.94
C ALA A 39 0.61 -15.90 4.50
N TYR A 40 1.45 -16.49 3.64
CA TYR A 40 1.13 -16.73 2.23
C TYR A 40 -0.13 -17.56 2.04
N ALA A 41 -0.28 -18.68 2.75
CA ALA A 41 -1.40 -19.59 2.56
C ALA A 41 -2.75 -18.92 2.85
N ASP A 42 -2.83 -18.18 3.97
CA ASP A 42 -4.03 -17.46 4.40
C ASP A 42 -4.36 -16.32 3.43
N LEU A 43 -3.35 -15.53 3.06
CA LEU A 43 -3.52 -14.42 2.13
C LEU A 43 -3.93 -14.88 0.73
N ASN A 44 -3.34 -15.98 0.24
CA ASN A 44 -3.66 -16.57 -1.06
C ASN A 44 -5.10 -17.10 -1.06
N SER A 45 -5.52 -17.79 0.00
CA SER A 45 -6.90 -18.24 0.17
C SER A 45 -7.89 -17.06 0.14
N ALA A 46 -7.58 -15.97 0.86
CA ALA A 46 -8.40 -14.76 0.85
C ALA A 46 -8.44 -14.09 -0.54
N ALA A 47 -7.30 -13.98 -1.23
CA ALA A 47 -7.22 -13.39 -2.56
C ALA A 47 -8.06 -14.16 -3.58
N VAL A 48 -7.98 -15.50 -3.60
CA VAL A 48 -8.79 -16.36 -4.47
C VAL A 48 -10.29 -16.12 -4.23
N ARG A 49 -10.72 -16.08 -2.97
CA ARG A 49 -12.13 -15.83 -2.59
C ARG A 49 -12.62 -14.46 -3.09
N LEU A 50 -11.74 -13.46 -3.14
CA LEU A 50 -12.05 -12.09 -3.54
C LEU A 50 -11.83 -11.83 -5.05
N GLY A 51 -11.44 -12.85 -5.82
CA GLY A 51 -11.13 -12.71 -7.25
C GLY A 51 -9.88 -11.86 -7.51
N ALA A 52 -8.92 -11.90 -6.60
CA ALA A 52 -7.61 -11.26 -6.69
C ALA A 52 -6.50 -12.30 -6.89
N SER A 53 -5.25 -11.86 -7.04
CA SER A 53 -4.09 -12.73 -7.24
C SER A 53 -2.93 -12.39 -6.32
N VAL A 54 -2.24 -13.43 -5.84
CA VAL A 54 -0.97 -13.29 -5.12
C VAL A 54 0.17 -13.67 -6.06
N LEU A 55 1.09 -12.75 -6.29
CA LEU A 55 2.33 -12.99 -7.02
C LEU A 55 3.40 -13.46 -6.04
N THR A 56 4.06 -14.57 -6.35
CA THR A 56 5.18 -15.10 -5.57
C THR A 56 6.54 -14.64 -6.09
N ARG A 57 6.58 -14.03 -7.27
CA ARG A 57 7.77 -13.43 -7.87
C ARG A 57 7.56 -11.95 -8.07
N ARG A 58 8.46 -11.14 -7.52
CA ARG A 58 8.42 -9.69 -7.69
C ARG A 58 8.71 -9.35 -9.16
N PRO A 59 7.87 -8.54 -9.83
CA PRO A 59 8.17 -8.07 -11.18
C PRO A 59 9.51 -7.33 -11.22
N VAL A 60 10.22 -7.43 -12.34
CA VAL A 60 11.47 -6.69 -12.55
C VAL A 60 11.16 -5.19 -12.56
N MET A 61 11.78 -4.46 -11.63
CA MET A 61 11.57 -3.01 -11.52
C MET A 61 12.16 -2.31 -12.75
N GLN A 62 11.31 -1.61 -13.50
CA GLN A 62 11.74 -0.84 -14.69
C GLN A 62 12.09 0.62 -14.34
N ALA A 63 11.37 1.19 -13.37
CA ALA A 63 11.57 2.56 -12.93
C ALA A 63 11.26 2.69 -11.43
N HIS A 64 11.97 3.59 -10.77
CA HIS A 64 11.70 3.97 -9.38
C HIS A 64 11.07 5.36 -9.35
N TRP A 65 9.97 5.48 -8.60
CA TRP A 65 9.30 6.76 -8.39
C TRP A 65 9.26 7.08 -6.89
N THR A 66 9.78 8.24 -6.52
CA THR A 66 9.66 8.78 -5.17
C THR A 66 8.64 9.91 -5.16
N PRO A 67 7.45 9.73 -4.56
CA PRO A 67 6.45 10.78 -4.52
C PRO A 67 6.95 11.98 -3.71
N ALA A 68 6.82 13.18 -4.27
CA ALA A 68 6.97 14.42 -3.50
C ALA A 68 5.67 14.66 -2.72
N LEU A 69 5.62 14.19 -1.47
CA LEU A 69 4.48 14.44 -0.60
C LEU A 69 4.44 15.92 -0.19
N PRO A 70 3.26 16.57 -0.19
CA PRO A 70 3.10 17.91 0.36
C PRO A 70 3.59 17.91 1.81
N ARG A 71 4.60 18.72 2.12
CA ARG A 71 4.99 18.95 3.52
C ARG A 71 3.86 19.76 4.15
N SER A 72 3.13 19.15 5.07
CA SER A 72 2.18 19.88 5.93
C SER A 72 2.89 21.11 6.49
N ARG A 73 2.42 22.32 6.14
CA ARG A 73 2.81 23.53 6.85
C ARG A 73 2.32 23.34 8.27
N ARG A 74 3.24 23.04 9.19
CA ARG A 74 2.98 23.08 10.65
C ARG A 74 2.08 24.28 10.92
N ARG A 75 0.85 24.04 11.39
CA ARG A 75 0.06 25.09 12.07
C ARG A 75 0.96 25.56 13.19
N GLY A 76 1.53 26.76 13.04
CA GLY A 76 2.18 27.45 14.14
C GLY A 76 1.15 27.52 15.25
N LEU A 77 1.44 26.84 16.36
CA LEU A 77 0.79 27.10 17.64
C LEU A 77 0.95 28.61 17.87
N ALA A 78 -0.13 29.36 17.69
CA ALA A 78 -0.20 30.74 18.15
C ALA A 78 -0.06 30.66 19.66
N TYR A 79 1.13 30.99 20.15
CA TYR A 79 1.39 31.25 21.55
C TYR A 79 0.51 32.45 21.94
N ALA A 80 -0.64 32.17 22.56
CA ALA A 80 -1.43 33.21 23.20
C ALA A 80 -0.62 33.69 24.42
N ALA A 81 0.16 34.75 24.24
CA ALA A 81 0.70 35.51 25.35
C ALA A 81 -0.47 36.26 26.02
N PRO A 82 -0.63 36.18 27.35
CA PRO A 82 -1.65 36.97 28.04
C PRO A 82 -1.23 38.45 28.04
N HIS A 83 -2.13 39.31 27.56
CA HIS A 83 -2.01 40.76 27.74
C HIS A 83 -2.24 41.12 29.22
N PRO A 84 -1.43 42.02 29.81
CA PRO A 84 -1.63 42.49 31.17
C PRO A 84 -2.66 43.63 31.21
N ASN A 85 -3.50 43.62 32.25
CA ASN A 85 -4.15 44.80 32.84
C ASN A 85 -3.94 44.73 34.35
#